data_AF-C4KFF8-F1
#
_entry.id   AF-C4KFF8-F1
#
_cell.length_a   1.000
_cell.length_b   1.000
_cell.length_c   1.000
_cell.angle_alpha   90.00
_cell.angle_beta   90.00
_cell.angle_gamma   90.00
#
_symmetry.space_group_name_H-M   'P 1'
#
loop_
_entity.id
_entity.type
_entity.pdbx_description
1 polymer ?
#
loop_
_entity_poly.entity_id
_entity_poly.type
_entity_poly.pdbx_seq_one_letter_code
_entity_poly.pdbx_strand_id
1 'polypeptide(L)' 'MVKPYIRKGGREGDETYYLNIPRDIAKALNITKDDEFILSVDTKDGEIILCYKRVKKA' A
#
# COMPACT_ATOMS: atom_id res chain seq x y z
N MET A 1 0.59 15.29 -1.35
CA MET A 1 1.80 14.47 -1.45
C MET A 1 1.87 13.55 -0.23
N VAL A 2 1.81 12.24 -0.43
CA VAL A 2 1.88 11.26 0.66
C VAL A 2 3.34 10.87 0.86
N LYS A 3 3.85 10.98 2.09
CA LYS A 3 5.16 10.45 2.44
C LYS A 3 4.99 9.01 2.94
N PRO A 4 5.84 8.06 2.53
CA PRO A 4 5.86 6.76 3.14
C PRO A 4 6.08 6.87 4.65
N TYR A 5 5.37 6.04 5.41
CA TYR A 5 5.60 5.87 6.82
C TYR A 5 6.70 4.83 7.02
N ILE A 6 7.74 5.18 7.78
CA ILE A 6 8.94 4.36 7.96
C ILE A 6 8.89 3.70 9.34
N ARG A 7 9.14 2.39 9.39
CA ARG A 7 9.37 1.64 10.64
C ARG A 7 10.70 0.90 10.57
N LYS A 8 11.26 0.60 11.75
CA LYS A 8 12.38 -0.35 11.85
C LYS A 8 11.97 -1.68 11.23
N GLY A 9 12.79 -2.18 10.32
CA GLY A 9 12.57 -3.44 9.63
C GLY A 9 12.82 -4.65 10.53
N GLY A 10 12.64 -5.84 9.96
CA GLY A 10 12.81 -7.11 10.67
C GLY A 10 14.27 -7.46 11.01
N ARG A 11 15.24 -6.74 10.43
CA ARG A 11 16.67 -6.90 10.69
C ARG A 11 17.28 -5.57 11.13
N GLU A 12 18.37 -5.65 11.87
CA GLU A 12 19.12 -4.47 12.27
C GLU A 12 19.69 -3.75 11.03
N GLY A 13 19.38 -2.45 10.90
CA GLY A 13 19.75 -1.64 9.73
C GLY A 13 18.69 -1.56 8.63
N ASP A 14 17.67 -2.43 8.64
CA ASP A 14 16.60 -2.39 7.64
C ASP A 14 15.51 -1.37 8.01
N GLU A 15 14.91 -0.77 6.97
CA GLU A 15 13.72 0.07 7.08
C GLU A 15 12.56 -0.58 6.31
N THR A 16 11.37 -0.58 6.90
CA THR A 16 10.14 -0.98 6.20
C THR A 16 9.28 0.25 5.94
N TYR A 17 8.89 0.41 4.68
CA TYR A 17 8.12 1.53 4.18
C TYR A 17 6.66 1.13 3.97
N TYR A 18 5.74 1.94 4.47
CA TYR A 18 4.30 1.74 4.36
C TYR A 18 3.63 2.94 3.68
N LEU A 19 2.59 2.68 2.88
CA LEU A 19 1.72 3.72 2.35
C LEU A 19 0.41 3.72 3.14
N ASN A 20 0.05 4.88 3.70
CA ASN A 20 -1.21 5.02 4.43
C ASN A 20 -2.38 5.12 3.45
N ILE A 21 -3.44 4.34 3.70
CA ILE A 21 -4.73 4.49 3.04
C ILE A 21 -5.53 5.56 3.81
N PRO A 22 -5.93 6.68 3.17
CA PRO A 22 -6.76 7.70 3.81
C PRO A 22 -8.05 7.13 4.42
N ARG A 23 -8.43 7.64 5.59
CA ARG A 23 -9.52 7.08 6.40
C ARG A 23 -10.89 7.18 5.72
N ASP A 24 -11.12 8.25 4.98
CA ASP A 24 -12.30 8.47 4.14
C ASP A 24 -12.40 7.45 3.01
N ILE A 25 -11.30 7.17 2.29
CA ILE A 25 -11.23 6.14 1.25
C ILE A 25 -11.47 4.75 1.84
N ALA A 26 -10.81 4.42 2.95
CA ALA A 26 -10.97 3.13 3.63
C ALA A 26 -12.44 2.89 4.05
N LYS A 27 -13.12 3.93 4.55
CA LYS A 27 -14.55 3.86 4.88
C LYS A 27 -15.43 3.73 3.64
N ALA A 28 -15.21 4.54 2.61
CA ALA A 28 -16.02 4.54 1.40
C ALA A 28 -15.97 3.20 0.66
N LEU A 29 -14.81 2.54 0.67
CA LEU A 29 -14.60 1.26 0.00
C LEU A 29 -14.75 0.05 0.94
N ASN A 30 -15.10 0.27 2.22
CA ASN A 30 -15.16 -0.76 3.26
C ASN A 30 -13.91 -1.67 3.24
N ILE A 31 -12.73 -1.02 3.29
CA ILE A 31 -11.44 -1.71 3.38
C ILE A 31 -11.22 -2.09 4.84
N THR A 32 -11.01 -3.38 5.08
CA THR A 32 -10.70 -3.93 6.39
C THR A 32 -9.30 -4.54 6.39
N LYS A 33 -8.79 -4.88 7.58
CA LYS A 33 -7.49 -5.55 7.73
C LYS A 33 -7.46 -6.97 7.15
N ASP A 34 -8.64 -7.55 6.88
CA ASP A 34 -8.79 -8.91 6.38
C ASP A 34 -8.86 -8.96 4.84
N ASP A 35 -8.83 -7.79 4.19
CA ASP A 35 -8.76 -7.68 2.74
C ASP A 35 -7.38 -8.06 2.22
N GLU A 36 -7.38 -8.81 1.12
CA GLU A 36 -6.16 -9.16 0.40
C GLU A 36 -5.97 -8.23 -0.80
N PHE A 37 -4.72 -7.77 -0.96
CA PHE A 37 -4.30 -6.92 -2.07
C PHE A 37 -3.11 -7.55 -2.78
N ILE A 38 -3.13 -7.52 -4.09
CA ILE A 38 -1.95 -7.81 -4.91
C ILE A 38 -1.28 -6.47 -5.24
N LEU A 39 0.00 -6.37 -4.92
CA LEU A 39 0.85 -5.26 -5.33
C LEU A 39 1.45 -5.56 -6.70
N SER A 40 1.25 -4.65 -7.66
CA SER A 40 1.98 -4.64 -8.93
C SER A 40 2.71 -3.31 -9.11
N VAL A 41 3.83 -3.33 -9.82
CA VAL A 41 4.60 -2.15 -10.17
C VAL A 41 4.37 -1.85 -11.65
N ASP A 42 4.03 -0.62 -11.96
CA ASP A 42 3.89 -0.12 -13.32
C ASP A 42 4.78 1.11 -13.52
N THR A 43 5.01 1.50 -14.77
CA THR A 43 5.78 2.69 -15.12
C THR A 43 5.05 3.45 -16.22
N LYS A 44 4.76 4.73 -15.97
CA LYS A 44 4.07 5.58 -16.93
C LYS A 44 4.68 6.97 -16.92
N ASP A 45 5.01 7.48 -18.11
CA ASP A 45 5.56 8.83 -18.28
C ASP A 45 6.83 9.09 -17.44
N GLY A 46 7.63 8.04 -17.20
CA GLY A 46 8.83 8.10 -16.36
C GLY A 46 8.58 8.01 -14.85
N GLU A 47 7.32 7.91 -14.43
CA GLU A 47 6.93 7.75 -13.02
C GLU A 47 6.68 6.28 -12.67
N ILE A 48 7.12 5.87 -11.49
CA ILE A 48 6.84 4.55 -10.92
C ILE A 48 5.49 4.60 -10.22
N ILE A 49 4.63 3.62 -10.51
CA ILE A 49 3.30 3.50 -9.92
C ILE A 49 3.21 2.19 -9.13
N LEU A 50 2.84 2.29 -7.86
CA LEU A 50 2.55 1.13 -6.99
C LEU A 50 1.04 0.89 -6.95
N CYS A 51 0.59 -0.16 -7.62
CA CYS A 51 -0.82 -0.49 -7.77
C CYS A 51 -1.24 -1.59 -6.78
N TYR A 52 -2.10 -1.26 -5.82
CA TYR A 52 -2.67 -2.23 -4.88
C TYR A 52 -4.09 -2.63 -5.34
N LYS A 53 -4.21 -3.81 -5.94
CA LYS A 53 -5.51 -4.34 -6.42
C LYS A 53 -6.13 -5.24 -5.36
N ARG A 54 -7.31 -4.87 -4.85
CA ARG A 54 -8.09 -5.71 -3.92
C ARG A 54 -8.56 -6.98 -4.64
N VAL A 55 -8.39 -8.14 -4.01
CA VAL A 55 -8.86 -9.43 -4.51
C VAL A 55 -9.98 -9.92 -3.60
N LYS A 56 -11.15 -10.20 -4.17
CA LYS A 56 -12.24 -10.84 -3.43
C LYS A 56 -12.05 -12.34 -3.53
N LYS A 57 -11.97 -13.05 -2.41
CA LYS A 57 -12.09 -14.51 -2.42
C LYS A 57 -13.49 -14.86 -2.92
N ALA A 58 -13.54 -15.70 -3.96
CA ALA A 58 -14.78 -16.25 -4.52
C ALA A 58 -15.45 -17.19 -3.51
#